data_AF-A0A246TLF3-F1
#
_entry.id   AF-A0A246TLF3-F1
#
_cell.length_a   1.000
_cell.length_b   1.000
_cell.length_c   1.000
_cell.angle_alpha   90.00
_cell.angle_beta   90.00
_cell.angle_gamma   90.00
#
_symmetry.space_group_name_H-M   'P 1'
#
loop_
_entity.id
_entity.type
_entity.pdbx_description
1 polymer ?
#
loop_
_entity_poly.entity_id
_entity_poly.type
_entity_poly.pdbx_seq_one_letter_code
_entity_poly.pdbx_strand_id
1 'polypeptide(L)'
;MNITKLAVFSVALGWFGAAQADDAAVARYKDYLPEQIMQLPEEERKSSVPMMYIGEATSALSKNGPVYIQSALNSLMYDGFADFEGAKRAFQQDLGEQPTGKLTVGQLHKLGYRASRLHLTYVNFFSYDFGGSITKDYATVKGTVKIIDERIAYPINNVVVKCFRDESYCTYRQVALMLPDENSWAQSYSVLTVADEYYKITRWDEKQIDAVPYENTACRTNQLSFNFETNEFFEIARNNTSGDCDTGLGTMPRLEKPRVSQIVKGDDIVNAEFKRLGEEAASYYSSAFRERLGMPKTGRVAVGSKP
;
A
#
# COMPACT_ATOMS: atom_id res chain seq x y z
N MET A 1 -3.41 -37.43 -13.51
CA MET A 1 -2.66 -36.33 -12.87
C MET A 1 -3.59 -35.14 -12.76
N ASN A 2 -4.19 -34.96 -11.58
CA ASN A 2 -5.08 -33.84 -11.29
C ASN A 2 -4.23 -32.63 -10.93
N ILE A 3 -4.21 -31.61 -11.79
CA ILE A 3 -3.71 -30.28 -11.45
C ILE A 3 -4.94 -29.46 -11.09
N THR A 4 -5.21 -29.37 -9.80
CA THR A 4 -6.17 -28.43 -9.21
C THR A 4 -5.62 -27.02 -9.42
N LYS A 5 -6.05 -26.33 -10.48
CA LYS A 5 -5.75 -24.90 -10.66
C LYS A 5 -6.80 -24.08 -9.92
N LEU A 6 -6.45 -23.62 -8.71
CA LEU A 6 -7.02 -22.39 -8.15
C LEU A 6 -6.35 -21.22 -8.89
N ALA A 7 -7.07 -20.54 -9.75
CA ALA A 7 -6.68 -19.25 -10.29
C ALA A 7 -7.95 -18.45 -10.61
N VAL A 8 -8.71 -18.08 -9.57
CA VAL A 8 -9.72 -17.02 -9.69
C VAL A 8 -9.11 -15.78 -9.07
N PHE A 9 -8.42 -14.98 -9.87
CA PHE A 9 -8.04 -13.63 -9.51
C PHE A 9 -8.62 -12.69 -10.56
N SER A 10 -9.79 -12.16 -10.24
CA SER A 10 -10.28 -10.94 -10.87
C SER A 10 -9.62 -9.78 -10.15
N VAL A 11 -9.06 -8.84 -10.90
CA VAL A 11 -8.42 -7.60 -10.43
C VAL A 11 -9.26 -6.92 -9.33
N ALA A 12 -8.95 -7.26 -8.08
CA ALA A 12 -9.44 -6.59 -6.89
C ALA A 12 -8.46 -5.45 -6.57
N LEU A 13 -8.40 -4.45 -7.46
CA LEU A 13 -7.74 -3.16 -7.17
C LEU A 13 -8.55 -2.31 -6.17
N GLY A 14 -9.35 -2.96 -5.33
CA GLY A 14 -10.21 -2.31 -4.33
C GLY A 14 -9.88 -2.74 -2.92
N TRP A 15 -9.82 -4.05 -2.63
CA TRP A 15 -10.10 -4.53 -1.25
C TRP A 15 -9.20 -5.69 -0.80
N PHE A 16 -7.94 -5.75 -1.24
CA PHE A 16 -6.93 -6.40 -0.40
C PHE A 16 -6.53 -5.41 0.67
N GLY A 17 -7.40 -5.29 1.68
CA GLY A 17 -7.11 -4.53 2.88
C GLY A 17 -5.73 -4.97 3.37
N ALA A 18 -4.82 -4.00 3.53
CA ALA A 18 -3.72 -4.19 4.46
C ALA A 18 -4.34 -4.83 5.70
N ALA A 19 -3.78 -5.93 6.19
CA ALA A 19 -4.39 -6.62 7.32
C ALA A 19 -4.55 -5.59 8.46
N GLN A 20 -5.80 -5.20 8.70
CA GLN A 20 -6.21 -4.05 9.48
C GLN A 20 -6.89 -4.59 10.73
N ALA A 21 -6.57 -4.01 11.87
CA ALA A 21 -7.24 -4.38 13.11
C ALA A 21 -8.70 -3.89 13.09
N ASP A 22 -9.59 -4.62 13.77
CA ASP A 22 -10.96 -4.17 14.01
C ASP A 22 -10.97 -2.84 14.78
N ASP A 23 -11.58 -1.79 14.20
CA ASP A 23 -11.61 -0.43 14.76
C ASP A 23 -12.14 -0.40 16.20
N ALA A 24 -13.11 -1.26 16.53
CA ALA A 24 -13.65 -1.34 17.89
C ALA A 24 -12.61 -1.88 18.88
N ALA A 25 -11.86 -2.90 18.49
CA ALA A 25 -10.75 -3.44 19.28
C ALA A 25 -9.61 -2.41 19.42
N VAL A 26 -9.25 -1.71 18.33
CA VAL A 26 -8.25 -0.63 18.36
C VAL A 26 -8.64 0.45 19.37
N ALA A 27 -9.89 0.92 19.33
CA ALA A 27 -10.40 1.95 20.23
C ALA A 27 -10.42 1.48 21.69
N ARG A 28 -10.72 0.21 21.95
CA ARG A 28 -10.78 -0.38 23.30
C ARG A 28 -9.41 -0.45 23.98
N TYR A 29 -8.38 -0.85 23.25
CA TYR A 29 -7.09 -1.22 23.86
C TYR A 29 -5.98 -0.16 23.70
N LYS A 30 -6.16 0.86 22.86
CA LYS A 30 -5.11 1.86 22.55
C LYS A 30 -4.50 2.57 23.78
N ASP A 31 -5.29 2.76 24.84
CA ASP A 31 -4.90 3.52 26.03
C ASP A 31 -4.29 2.62 27.14
N TYR A 32 -4.18 1.32 26.89
CA TYR A 32 -3.54 0.39 27.82
C TYR A 32 -2.03 0.56 27.82
N LEU A 33 -1.40 0.42 28.98
CA LEU A 33 0.04 0.27 29.11
C LEU A 33 0.48 -1.14 28.68
N PRO A 34 1.74 -1.32 28.22
CA PRO A 34 2.31 -2.63 27.92
C PRO A 34 2.04 -3.69 28.99
N GLU A 35 2.25 -3.34 30.26
CA GLU A 35 2.04 -4.25 31.39
C GLU A 35 0.59 -4.68 31.51
N GLN A 36 -0.36 -3.77 31.26
CA GLN A 36 -1.79 -4.07 31.33
C GLN A 36 -2.20 -5.04 30.24
N ILE A 37 -1.69 -4.90 29.02
CA ILE A 37 -1.91 -5.87 27.93
C ILE A 37 -1.36 -7.24 28.31
N MET A 38 -0.17 -7.30 28.91
CA MET A 38 0.47 -8.57 29.27
C MET A 38 -0.17 -9.26 30.49
N GLN A 39 -0.90 -8.52 31.31
CA GLN A 39 -1.67 -9.03 32.45
C GLN A 39 -3.06 -9.56 32.07
N LEU A 40 -3.56 -9.27 30.86
CA LEU A 40 -4.82 -9.84 30.38
C LEU A 40 -4.73 -11.38 30.29
N PRO A 41 -5.84 -12.11 30.54
CA PRO A 41 -5.91 -13.54 30.30
C PRO A 41 -5.43 -13.89 28.89
N GLU A 42 -4.71 -15.00 28.75
CA GLU A 42 -4.11 -15.40 27.46
C GLU A 42 -5.17 -15.52 26.36
N GLU A 43 -6.34 -16.07 26.68
CA GLU A 43 -7.48 -16.18 25.76
C GLU A 43 -8.02 -14.82 25.31
N GLU A 44 -8.16 -13.85 26.22
CA GLU A 44 -8.60 -12.50 25.85
C GLU A 44 -7.55 -11.81 24.97
N ARG A 45 -6.28 -11.95 25.33
CA ARG A 45 -5.17 -11.36 24.58
C ARG A 45 -5.09 -11.91 23.16
N LYS A 46 -5.24 -13.21 22.95
CA LYS A 46 -5.17 -13.82 21.61
C LYS A 46 -6.40 -13.55 20.74
N SER A 47 -7.58 -13.41 21.35
CA SER A 47 -8.84 -13.30 20.61
C SER A 47 -9.30 -11.86 20.37
N SER A 48 -9.01 -10.94 21.28
CA SER A 48 -9.64 -9.61 21.32
C SER A 48 -8.65 -8.46 21.17
N VAL A 49 -7.40 -8.64 21.59
CA VAL A 49 -6.40 -7.57 21.50
C VAL A 49 -5.80 -7.55 20.09
N PRO A 50 -5.76 -6.38 19.42
CA PRO A 50 -5.07 -6.27 18.14
C PRO A 50 -3.62 -6.75 18.22
N MET A 51 -3.19 -7.57 17.27
CA MET A 51 -1.83 -8.12 17.22
C MET A 51 -0.75 -7.03 17.29
N MET A 52 -1.01 -5.86 16.71
CA MET A 52 -0.09 -4.71 16.80
C MET A 52 0.17 -4.31 18.26
N TYR A 53 -0.85 -4.25 19.12
CA TYR A 53 -0.70 -3.87 20.53
C TYR A 53 -0.04 -4.96 21.37
N ILE A 54 -0.25 -6.24 21.04
CA ILE A 54 0.49 -7.34 21.67
C ILE A 54 1.97 -7.25 21.30
N GLY A 55 2.27 -6.95 20.03
CA GLY A 55 3.62 -6.73 19.52
C GLY A 55 4.32 -5.58 20.23
N GLU A 56 3.66 -4.41 20.31
CA GLU A 56 4.19 -3.24 21.02
C GLU A 56 4.42 -3.52 22.50
N ALA A 57 3.47 -4.17 23.19
CA ALA A 57 3.61 -4.51 24.59
C ALA A 57 4.81 -5.45 24.82
N THR A 58 4.95 -6.48 23.97
CA THR A 58 6.05 -7.44 24.04
C THR A 58 7.40 -6.76 23.76
N SER A 59 7.46 -5.89 22.75
CA SER A 59 8.67 -5.14 22.39
C SER A 59 9.11 -4.20 23.50
N ALA A 60 8.19 -3.39 24.04
CA ALA A 60 8.45 -2.42 25.09
C ALA A 60 8.91 -3.07 26.40
N LEU A 61 8.37 -4.24 26.75
CA LEU A 61 8.74 -4.98 27.97
C LEU A 61 9.96 -5.89 27.78
N SER A 62 10.49 -6.01 26.57
CA SER A 62 11.70 -6.77 26.31
C SER A 62 12.92 -6.10 26.93
N LYS A 63 14.02 -6.86 27.12
CA LYS A 63 15.31 -6.32 27.58
C LYS A 63 15.81 -5.12 26.75
N ASN A 64 15.48 -5.10 25.46
CA ASN A 64 15.92 -4.06 24.52
C ASN A 64 14.83 -3.01 24.25
N GLY A 65 13.66 -3.13 24.89
CA GLY A 65 12.53 -2.22 24.69
C GLY A 65 12.88 -0.75 24.89
N PRO A 66 13.57 -0.36 26.00
CA PRO A 66 13.99 1.02 26.18
C PRO A 66 14.84 1.55 25.03
N VAL A 67 15.84 0.78 24.57
CA VAL A 67 16.72 1.18 23.47
C VAL A 67 15.94 1.37 22.16
N TYR A 68 14.98 0.49 21.87
CA TYR A 68 14.09 0.62 20.72
C TYR A 68 13.28 1.92 20.78
N ILE A 69 12.63 2.20 21.92
CA ILE A 69 11.81 3.41 22.10
C ILE A 69 12.68 4.67 22.01
N GLN A 70 13.85 4.68 22.65
CA GLN A 70 14.80 5.79 22.57
C GLN A 70 15.23 6.07 21.13
N SER A 71 15.56 5.02 20.36
CA SER A 71 15.94 5.15 18.95
C SER A 71 14.81 5.71 18.09
N ALA A 72 13.57 5.24 18.28
CA ALA A 72 12.41 5.74 17.56
C ALA A 72 12.14 7.22 17.89
N LEU A 73 12.22 7.61 19.17
CA LEU A 73 12.12 9.01 19.60
C LEU A 73 13.22 9.87 18.97
N ASN A 74 14.46 9.40 18.97
CA ASN A 74 15.60 10.10 18.37
C ASN A 74 15.46 10.27 16.86
N SER A 75 14.92 9.27 16.17
CA SER A 75 14.66 9.34 14.72
C SER A 75 13.68 10.48 14.40
N LEU A 76 12.71 10.72 15.29
CA LEU A 76 11.76 11.83 15.21
C LEU A 76 12.28 13.14 15.82
N MET A 77 13.58 13.24 16.10
CA MET A 77 14.23 14.44 16.68
C MET A 77 13.69 14.84 18.06
N TYR A 78 13.25 13.86 18.85
CA TYR A 78 13.17 14.01 20.31
C TYR A 78 14.50 13.55 20.93
N ASP A 79 14.87 14.08 22.09
CA ASP A 79 16.13 13.74 22.75
C ASP A 79 16.07 12.37 23.49
N GLY A 80 15.62 11.31 22.83
CA GLY A 80 15.38 9.98 23.42
C GLY A 80 16.60 9.36 24.11
N PHE A 81 17.80 9.52 23.56
CA PHE A 81 19.03 8.99 24.18
C PHE A 81 19.55 9.85 25.34
N ALA A 82 19.33 11.17 25.31
CA ALA A 82 19.88 12.10 26.29
C ALA A 82 18.91 12.40 27.45
N ASP A 83 17.61 12.50 27.17
CA ASP A 83 16.52 12.72 28.12
C ASP A 83 15.30 11.86 27.73
N PHE A 84 15.37 10.57 28.08
CA PHE A 84 14.34 9.62 27.69
C PHE A 84 12.95 9.97 28.25
N GLU A 85 12.87 10.40 29.51
CA GLU A 85 11.60 10.75 30.15
C GLU A 85 11.02 12.06 29.60
N GLY A 86 11.85 13.07 29.35
CA GLY A 86 11.43 14.30 28.69
C GLY A 86 10.98 14.06 27.25
N ALA A 87 11.70 13.22 26.50
CA ALA A 87 11.36 12.86 25.13
C ALA A 87 9.98 12.17 25.04
N LYS A 88 9.66 11.23 25.95
CA LYS A 88 8.33 10.60 26.01
C LYS A 88 7.23 11.63 26.27
N ARG A 89 7.45 12.55 27.22
CA ARG A 89 6.48 13.61 27.56
C ARG A 89 6.26 14.59 26.40
N ALA A 90 7.34 15.01 25.74
CA ALA A 90 7.26 15.87 24.57
C ALA A 90 6.50 15.19 23.42
N PHE A 91 6.77 13.91 23.17
CA PHE A 91 6.03 13.14 22.18
C PHE A 91 4.53 13.06 22.49
N GLN A 92 4.15 12.77 23.74
CA GLN A 92 2.74 12.76 24.17
C GLN A 92 2.08 14.13 23.99
N GLN A 93 2.78 15.21 24.33
CA GLN A 93 2.28 16.57 24.12
C GLN A 93 2.05 16.87 22.63
N ASP A 94 2.95 16.43 21.75
CA ASP A 94 2.80 16.57 20.29
C ASP A 94 1.68 15.69 19.71
N LEU A 95 1.26 14.64 20.42
CA LEU A 95 0.04 13.90 20.11
C LEU A 95 -1.24 14.59 20.61
N GLY A 96 -1.12 15.66 21.40
CA GLY A 96 -2.25 16.33 22.07
C GLY A 96 -2.73 15.59 23.32
N GLU A 97 -1.88 14.74 23.89
CA GLU A 97 -2.21 13.87 25.02
C GLU A 97 -1.47 14.33 26.29
N GLN A 98 -1.86 13.81 27.46
CA GLN A 98 -1.25 14.20 28.74
C GLN A 98 0.21 13.70 28.81
N PRO A 99 1.19 14.56 29.15
CA PRO A 99 2.62 14.22 29.18
C PRO A 99 2.98 13.45 30.47
N THR A 100 2.48 12.24 30.62
CA THR A 100 2.68 11.39 31.81
C THR A 100 4.04 10.70 31.85
N GLY A 101 4.71 10.57 30.69
CA GLY A 101 5.93 9.78 30.53
C GLY A 101 5.70 8.27 30.45
N LYS A 102 4.47 7.78 30.65
CA LYS A 102 4.11 6.37 30.48
C LYS A 102 3.47 6.18 29.10
N LEU A 103 4.16 5.47 28.21
CA LEU A 103 3.65 5.25 26.85
C LEU A 103 2.62 4.12 26.83
N THR A 104 1.44 4.39 26.28
CA THR A 104 0.44 3.35 26.00
C THR A 104 0.83 2.56 24.76
N VAL A 105 0.22 1.39 24.54
CA VAL A 105 0.44 0.60 23.32
C VAL A 105 0.01 1.35 22.05
N GLY A 106 -1.02 2.19 22.12
CA GLY A 106 -1.41 3.07 21.02
C GLY A 106 -0.37 4.16 20.73
N GLN A 107 0.23 4.75 21.77
CA GLN A 107 1.31 5.73 21.62
C GLN A 107 2.60 5.08 21.08
N LEU A 108 2.94 3.87 21.54
CA LEU A 108 4.08 3.10 21.03
C LEU A 108 3.90 2.72 19.56
N HIS A 109 2.70 2.28 19.19
CA HIS A 109 2.35 1.99 17.80
C HIS A 109 2.49 3.23 16.91
N LYS A 110 1.96 4.39 17.35
CA LYS A 110 2.15 5.67 16.65
C LYS A 110 3.62 6.08 16.55
N LEU A 111 4.40 5.87 17.61
CA LEU A 111 5.84 6.15 17.61
C LEU A 111 6.56 5.30 16.56
N GLY A 112 6.29 3.99 16.54
CA GLY A 112 6.83 3.06 15.55
C GLY A 112 6.42 3.43 14.13
N TYR A 113 5.13 3.69 13.89
CA TYR A 113 4.60 4.13 12.59
C TYR A 113 5.32 5.40 12.10
N ARG A 114 5.37 6.45 12.94
CA ARG A 114 5.99 7.74 12.56
C ARG A 114 7.48 7.60 12.29
N ALA A 115 8.21 6.85 13.14
CA ALA A 115 9.64 6.63 12.96
C ALA A 115 9.93 5.83 11.69
N SER A 116 9.18 4.75 11.45
CA SER A 116 9.28 3.97 10.21
C SER A 116 8.96 4.83 8.99
N ARG A 117 7.97 5.72 9.07
CA ARG A 117 7.56 6.57 7.95
C ARG A 117 8.69 7.44 7.40
N LEU A 118 9.62 7.90 8.24
CA LEU A 118 10.80 8.65 7.81
C LEU A 118 11.68 7.86 6.83
N HIS A 119 11.76 6.54 7.00
CA HIS A 119 12.53 5.64 6.15
C HIS A 119 11.77 5.16 4.92
N LEU A 120 10.46 5.46 4.85
CA LEU A 120 9.56 5.06 3.77
C LEU A 120 9.24 6.23 2.81
N THR A 121 10.23 7.10 2.60
CA THR A 121 10.11 8.31 1.77
C THR A 121 10.68 8.16 0.36
N TYR A 122 11.29 7.02 0.04
CA TYR A 122 11.69 6.66 -1.33
C TYR A 122 11.81 5.14 -1.50
N VAL A 123 11.85 4.67 -2.76
CA VAL A 123 12.30 3.32 -3.14
C VAL A 123 13.14 3.37 -4.41
N ASN A 124 14.03 2.39 -4.60
CA ASN A 124 14.94 2.34 -5.76
C ASN A 124 14.94 1.00 -6.52
N PHE A 125 13.91 0.15 -6.32
CA PHE A 125 13.92 -1.21 -6.89
C PHE A 125 13.01 -1.40 -8.09
N PHE A 126 12.18 -0.42 -8.47
CA PHE A 126 11.39 -0.47 -9.70
C PHE A 126 12.13 0.22 -10.84
N SER A 127 12.26 -0.44 -11.99
CA SER A 127 12.63 0.24 -13.22
C SER A 127 11.44 1.11 -13.64
N TYR A 128 11.65 2.43 -13.69
CA TYR A 128 10.63 3.38 -14.18
C TYR A 128 10.56 3.43 -15.72
N ASP A 129 11.10 2.40 -16.37
CA ASP A 129 11.08 2.23 -17.82
C ASP A 129 9.64 2.25 -18.33
N PHE A 130 9.39 3.17 -19.24
CA PHE A 130 8.15 3.24 -19.99
C PHE A 130 8.44 3.05 -21.47
N GLY A 131 7.60 2.25 -22.11
CA GLY A 131 7.62 2.10 -23.56
C GLY A 131 7.06 0.76 -23.99
N GLY A 132 6.83 0.67 -25.29
CA GLY A 132 6.52 -0.58 -25.94
C GLY A 132 7.45 -0.82 -27.11
N SER A 133 7.68 -2.08 -27.43
CA SER A 133 8.31 -2.48 -28.67
C SER A 133 7.53 -3.63 -29.28
N ILE A 134 7.30 -3.56 -30.58
CA ILE A 134 6.64 -4.61 -31.35
C ILE A 134 7.59 -5.07 -32.46
N THR A 135 7.65 -6.38 -32.63
CA THR A 135 8.31 -7.07 -33.75
C THR A 135 7.28 -7.96 -34.43
N LYS A 136 7.71 -8.71 -35.46
CA LYS A 136 6.82 -9.62 -36.17
C LYS A 136 6.18 -10.67 -35.25
N ASP A 137 6.92 -11.16 -34.26
CA ASP A 137 6.55 -12.36 -33.48
C ASP A 137 6.46 -12.08 -31.95
N TYR A 138 6.96 -10.93 -31.50
CA TYR A 138 7.03 -10.55 -30.09
C TYR A 138 6.70 -9.09 -29.88
N ALA A 139 5.98 -8.79 -28.79
CA ALA A 139 5.83 -7.43 -28.30
C ALA A 139 6.00 -7.33 -26.79
N THR A 140 6.43 -6.18 -26.28
CA THR A 140 6.44 -5.90 -24.86
C THR A 140 5.95 -4.48 -24.60
N VAL A 141 5.24 -4.29 -23.50
CA VAL A 141 4.82 -2.99 -22.98
C VAL A 141 5.21 -2.94 -21.51
N LYS A 142 5.77 -1.81 -21.06
CA LYS A 142 6.10 -1.56 -19.66
C LYS A 142 5.70 -0.16 -19.25
N GLY A 143 5.31 -0.01 -17.98
CA GLY A 143 5.08 1.31 -17.39
C GLY A 143 4.27 1.25 -16.10
N THR A 144 3.65 2.37 -15.77
CA THR A 144 2.79 2.51 -14.58
C THR A 144 1.34 2.58 -14.99
N VAL A 145 0.48 1.80 -14.32
CA VAL A 145 -0.96 1.83 -14.58
C VAL A 145 -1.60 3.02 -13.88
N LYS A 146 -2.22 3.89 -14.66
CA LYS A 146 -3.04 5.03 -14.21
C LYS A 146 -4.48 4.82 -14.64
N ILE A 147 -5.41 4.84 -13.70
CA ILE A 147 -6.84 4.84 -14.02
C ILE A 147 -7.24 6.26 -14.44
N ILE A 148 -7.91 6.41 -15.57
CA ILE A 148 -8.42 7.70 -16.05
C ILE A 148 -9.61 8.09 -15.17
N ASP A 149 -9.66 9.36 -14.75
CA ASP A 149 -10.70 9.94 -13.88
C ASP A 149 -10.79 9.36 -12.46
N GLU A 150 -9.85 8.49 -12.05
CA GLU A 150 -9.81 7.92 -10.70
C GLU A 150 -8.42 8.07 -10.06
N ARG A 151 -8.36 7.99 -8.72
CA ARG A 151 -7.09 7.98 -7.99
C ARG A 151 -6.43 6.61 -8.13
N ILE A 152 -5.11 6.60 -8.31
CA ILE A 152 -4.32 5.37 -8.32
C ILE A 152 -4.30 4.81 -6.89
N ALA A 153 -4.75 3.57 -6.72
CA ALA A 153 -4.85 2.91 -5.42
C ALA A 153 -3.48 2.67 -4.75
N TYR A 154 -2.41 2.56 -5.55
CA TYR A 154 -1.06 2.28 -5.06
C TYR A 154 -0.04 3.25 -5.69
N PRO A 155 0.86 3.84 -4.87
CA PRO A 155 1.82 4.84 -5.30
C PRO A 155 2.74 4.35 -6.43
N ILE A 156 3.02 3.05 -6.43
CA ILE A 156 3.78 2.37 -7.48
C ILE A 156 2.97 1.16 -7.89
N ASN A 157 2.55 1.17 -9.15
CA ASN A 157 1.84 0.09 -9.77
C ASN A 157 2.47 -0.16 -11.15
N ASN A 158 3.50 -0.99 -11.17
CA ASN A 158 4.27 -1.27 -12.38
C ASN A 158 3.69 -2.48 -13.10
N VAL A 159 3.58 -2.37 -14.42
CA VAL A 159 3.11 -3.45 -15.28
C VAL A 159 4.14 -3.80 -16.32
N VAL A 160 4.25 -5.09 -16.59
CA VAL A 160 5.00 -5.64 -17.72
C VAL A 160 4.08 -6.58 -18.47
N VAL A 161 3.86 -6.26 -19.74
CA VAL A 161 3.11 -7.11 -20.66
C VAL A 161 4.08 -7.65 -21.70
N LYS A 162 3.97 -8.95 -22.01
CA LYS A 162 4.72 -9.60 -23.08
C LYS A 162 3.76 -10.39 -23.94
N CYS A 163 3.78 -10.16 -25.24
CA CYS A 163 2.90 -10.82 -26.20
C CYS A 163 3.72 -11.67 -27.16
N PHE A 164 3.22 -12.87 -27.46
CA PHE A 164 3.84 -13.87 -28.32
C PHE A 164 2.85 -14.21 -29.44
N ARG A 165 3.20 -13.88 -30.69
CA ARG A 165 2.29 -14.02 -31.82
C ARG A 165 1.99 -15.48 -32.16
N ASP A 166 3.05 -16.30 -32.28
CA ASP A 166 2.94 -17.70 -32.66
C ASP A 166 2.13 -18.52 -31.66
N GLU A 167 2.20 -18.15 -30.38
CA GLU A 167 1.47 -18.80 -29.30
C GLU A 167 0.09 -18.14 -29.05
N SER A 168 -0.19 -17.02 -29.71
CA SER A 168 -1.46 -16.27 -29.64
C SER A 168 -1.89 -15.83 -28.23
N TYR A 169 -0.92 -15.52 -27.35
CA TYR A 169 -1.21 -14.92 -26.04
C TYR A 169 -0.29 -13.76 -25.64
N CYS A 170 -0.74 -13.00 -24.63
CA CYS A 170 0.07 -12.11 -23.83
C CYS A 170 0.11 -12.56 -22.36
N THR A 171 1.26 -12.43 -21.71
CA THR A 171 1.36 -12.44 -20.25
C THR A 171 1.23 -11.02 -19.74
N TYR A 172 0.48 -10.86 -18.65
CA TYR A 172 0.27 -9.60 -17.97
C TYR A 172 0.73 -9.76 -16.52
N ARG A 173 1.75 -9.01 -16.13
CA ARG A 173 2.23 -9.01 -14.75
C ARG A 173 2.18 -7.61 -14.18
N GLN A 174 1.47 -7.46 -13.08
CA GLN A 174 1.34 -6.22 -12.33
C GLN A 174 1.90 -6.39 -10.93
N VAL A 175 2.77 -5.48 -10.53
CA VAL A 175 3.38 -5.45 -9.20
C VAL A 175 3.08 -4.10 -8.57
N ALA A 176 2.55 -4.11 -7.35
CA ALA A 176 2.29 -2.90 -6.58
C ALA A 176 3.17 -2.82 -5.34
N LEU A 177 3.57 -1.59 -5.01
CA LEU A 177 4.08 -1.24 -3.69
C LEU A 177 2.92 -0.82 -2.80
N MET A 178 2.67 -1.58 -1.74
CA MET A 178 1.79 -1.18 -0.66
C MET A 178 2.59 -0.44 0.41
N LEU A 179 2.10 0.74 0.76
CA LEU A 179 2.58 1.50 1.92
C LEU A 179 1.88 0.99 3.18
N PRO A 180 2.57 0.94 4.33
CA PRO A 180 1.91 0.63 5.58
C PRO A 180 0.90 1.72 5.93
N ASP A 181 -0.28 1.27 6.37
CA ASP A 181 -1.31 2.13 6.96
C ASP A 181 -1.02 2.34 8.46
N GLU A 182 -1.49 3.45 9.03
CA GLU A 182 -1.33 3.73 10.46
C GLU A 182 -1.99 2.64 11.30
N ASN A 183 -3.08 2.01 10.84
CA ASN A 183 -3.75 0.93 11.55
C ASN A 183 -3.28 -0.48 11.13
N SER A 184 -2.25 -0.58 10.29
CA SER A 184 -1.66 -1.87 9.93
C SER A 184 -0.73 -2.38 11.03
N TRP A 185 -0.75 -3.68 11.30
CA TRP A 185 0.23 -4.34 12.18
C TRP A 185 1.60 -4.53 11.52
N ALA A 186 1.72 -4.30 10.20
CA ALA A 186 2.99 -4.29 9.50
C ALA A 186 3.39 -2.84 9.17
N GLN A 187 4.58 -2.43 9.63
CA GLN A 187 5.11 -1.08 9.47
C GLN A 187 6.25 -1.02 8.44
N SER A 188 6.05 -1.72 7.32
CA SER A 188 7.03 -1.86 6.25
C SER A 188 6.37 -1.80 4.87
N TYR A 189 7.18 -1.54 3.84
CA TYR A 189 6.77 -1.75 2.47
C TYR A 189 6.42 -3.22 2.23
N SER A 190 5.35 -3.44 1.49
CA SER A 190 5.03 -4.76 0.93
C SER A 190 4.99 -4.66 -0.58
N VAL A 191 5.76 -5.51 -1.25
CA VAL A 191 5.72 -5.65 -2.71
C VAL A 191 4.87 -6.86 -3.01
N LEU A 192 3.76 -6.66 -3.71
CA LEU A 192 2.83 -7.72 -4.04
C LEU A 192 2.66 -7.80 -5.56
N THR A 193 2.59 -9.03 -6.06
CA THR A 193 2.07 -9.28 -7.41
C THR A 193 0.55 -9.15 -7.33
N VAL A 194 0.00 -8.10 -7.94
CA VAL A 194 -1.44 -7.80 -7.95
C VAL A 194 -2.15 -8.63 -9.01
N ALA A 195 -1.48 -8.86 -10.14
CA ALA A 195 -2.00 -9.69 -11.22
C ALA A 195 -0.84 -10.43 -11.92
N ASP A 196 -1.10 -11.67 -12.30
CA ASP A 196 -0.26 -12.50 -13.14
C ASP A 196 -1.19 -13.35 -14.02
N GLU A 197 -1.50 -12.82 -15.20
CA GLU A 197 -2.63 -13.25 -16.01
C GLU A 197 -2.21 -13.55 -17.46
N TYR A 198 -3.01 -14.37 -18.13
CA TYR A 198 -2.86 -14.69 -19.55
C TYR A 198 -4.02 -14.11 -20.34
N TYR A 199 -3.69 -13.46 -21.46
CA TYR A 199 -4.63 -12.86 -22.39
C TYR A 199 -4.50 -13.52 -23.76
N LYS A 200 -5.61 -13.90 -24.37
CA LYS A 200 -5.67 -14.37 -25.75
C LYS A 200 -5.63 -13.18 -26.70
N ILE A 201 -4.72 -13.23 -27.67
CA ILE A 201 -4.63 -12.21 -28.72
C ILE A 201 -5.83 -12.37 -29.66
N THR A 202 -6.58 -11.29 -29.87
CA THR A 202 -7.70 -11.23 -30.84
C THR A 202 -7.32 -10.47 -32.10
N ARG A 203 -6.33 -9.59 -32.02
CA ARG A 203 -5.77 -8.84 -33.15
C ARG A 203 -4.28 -8.60 -32.95
N TRP A 204 -3.49 -8.78 -34.02
CA TRP A 204 -2.08 -8.42 -34.07
C TRP A 204 -1.74 -7.91 -35.48
N ASP A 205 -1.54 -6.60 -35.57
CA ASP A 205 -1.09 -5.92 -36.78
C ASP A 205 0.32 -5.34 -36.53
N GLU A 206 0.91 -4.66 -37.52
CA GLU A 206 2.28 -4.11 -37.43
C GLU A 206 2.49 -3.14 -36.26
N LYS A 207 1.43 -2.46 -35.83
CA LYS A 207 1.46 -1.38 -34.84
C LYS A 207 0.44 -1.54 -33.72
N GLN A 208 -0.40 -2.57 -33.77
CA GLN A 208 -1.51 -2.72 -32.85
C GLN A 208 -1.66 -4.16 -32.36
N ILE A 209 -1.92 -4.32 -31.06
CA ILE A 209 -2.32 -5.58 -30.45
C ILE A 209 -3.58 -5.35 -29.61
N ASP A 210 -4.59 -6.19 -29.81
CA ASP A 210 -5.74 -6.28 -28.92
C ASP A 210 -5.80 -7.69 -28.33
N ALA A 211 -6.06 -7.80 -27.04
CA ALA A 211 -6.14 -9.08 -26.34
C ALA A 211 -7.22 -9.08 -25.25
N VAL A 212 -7.82 -10.24 -25.01
CA VAL A 212 -8.87 -10.45 -24.01
C VAL A 212 -8.45 -11.55 -23.03
N PRO A 213 -8.99 -11.63 -21.80
CA PRO A 213 -8.57 -12.64 -20.83
C PRO A 213 -8.85 -14.05 -21.35
N TYR A 214 -7.98 -15.02 -21.06
CA TYR A 214 -8.26 -16.44 -21.37
C TYR A 214 -9.48 -16.96 -20.60
N GLU A 215 -9.58 -16.56 -19.33
CA GLU A 215 -10.69 -16.94 -18.45
C GLU A 215 -11.65 -15.77 -18.30
N ASN A 216 -12.87 -15.94 -18.80
CA ASN A 216 -13.92 -14.92 -18.79
C ASN A 216 -15.03 -15.24 -17.77
N THR A 217 -14.64 -15.77 -16.61
CA THR A 217 -15.56 -16.18 -15.53
C THR A 217 -15.72 -15.12 -14.45
N ALA A 218 -14.82 -14.14 -14.43
CA ALA A 218 -14.82 -13.00 -13.53
C ALA A 218 -16.06 -12.09 -13.70
N CYS A 219 -16.55 -11.47 -12.63
CA CYS A 219 -17.60 -10.44 -12.69
C CYS A 219 -17.22 -9.20 -13.50
N ARG A 220 -15.92 -8.91 -13.60
CA ARG A 220 -15.37 -7.84 -14.43
C ARG A 220 -14.26 -8.42 -15.32
N THR A 221 -14.13 -7.90 -16.52
CA THR A 221 -13.14 -8.36 -17.50
C THR A 221 -12.34 -7.20 -18.01
N ASN A 222 -11.04 -7.43 -18.19
CA ASN A 222 -10.11 -6.41 -18.69
C ASN A 222 -9.76 -6.77 -20.12
N GLN A 223 -9.88 -5.83 -21.04
CA GLN A 223 -9.35 -5.97 -22.40
C GLN A 223 -8.07 -5.15 -22.51
N LEU A 224 -7.05 -5.68 -23.17
CA LEU A 224 -5.82 -4.98 -23.50
C LEU A 224 -5.91 -4.42 -24.91
N SER A 225 -5.47 -3.17 -25.10
CA SER A 225 -5.34 -2.53 -26.40
C SER A 225 -4.07 -1.71 -26.45
N PHE A 226 -3.16 -2.05 -27.37
CA PHE A 226 -1.84 -1.45 -27.47
C PHE A 226 -1.62 -0.89 -28.87
N ASN A 227 -1.34 0.41 -28.96
CA ASN A 227 -0.91 1.09 -30.16
C ASN A 227 0.55 1.54 -30.01
N PHE A 228 1.44 0.87 -30.74
CA PHE A 228 2.89 1.11 -30.69
C PHE A 228 3.33 2.32 -31.53
N GLU A 229 2.48 2.83 -32.42
CA GLU A 229 2.78 4.05 -33.18
C GLU A 229 2.56 5.31 -32.33
N THR A 230 1.48 5.33 -31.54
CA THR A 230 1.14 6.46 -30.67
C THR A 230 1.64 6.30 -29.23
N ASN A 231 2.22 5.15 -28.87
CA ASN A 231 2.55 4.76 -27.49
C ASN A 231 1.33 4.84 -26.55
N GLU A 232 0.17 4.45 -27.07
CA GLU A 232 -1.07 4.41 -26.32
C GLU A 232 -1.36 2.98 -25.91
N PHE A 233 -1.25 2.71 -24.61
CA PHE A 233 -1.43 1.38 -24.05
C PHE A 233 -2.54 1.43 -23.00
N PHE A 234 -3.62 0.69 -23.26
CA PHE A 234 -4.82 0.76 -22.45
C PHE A 234 -5.25 -0.60 -21.91
N GLU A 235 -5.86 -0.55 -20.73
CA GLU A 235 -6.63 -1.62 -20.12
C GLU A 235 -8.07 -1.13 -19.97
N ILE A 236 -9.03 -1.89 -20.48
CA ILE A 236 -10.44 -1.51 -20.48
C ILE A 236 -11.20 -2.55 -19.66
N ALA A 237 -11.56 -2.17 -18.43
CA ALA A 237 -12.36 -3.00 -17.54
C ALA A 237 -13.87 -2.81 -17.82
N ARG A 238 -14.60 -3.91 -17.97
CA ARG A 238 -16.05 -3.93 -18.20
C ARG A 238 -16.72 -4.94 -17.28
N ASN A 239 -18.02 -4.74 -16.99
CA ASN A 239 -18.79 -5.78 -16.34
C ASN A 239 -18.99 -6.96 -17.29
N ASN A 240 -18.83 -8.16 -16.74
CA ASN A 240 -19.14 -9.39 -17.44
C ASN A 240 -20.60 -9.79 -17.21
N THR A 241 -21.21 -10.45 -18.20
CA THR A 241 -22.58 -10.93 -18.11
C THR A 241 -22.69 -12.27 -17.37
N SER A 242 -21.60 -13.04 -17.28
CA SER A 242 -21.60 -14.42 -16.81
C SER A 242 -20.82 -14.69 -15.50
N GLY A 243 -20.35 -13.64 -14.81
CA GLY A 243 -19.56 -13.79 -13.58
C GLY A 243 -20.30 -13.36 -12.31
N ASP A 244 -20.15 -14.14 -11.24
CA ASP A 244 -20.55 -13.74 -9.89
C ASP A 244 -19.53 -12.71 -9.35
N CYS A 245 -20.04 -11.69 -8.68
CA CYS A 245 -19.22 -10.68 -8.05
C CYS A 245 -18.92 -10.99 -6.58
N ASP A 246 -19.47 -12.08 -6.04
CA ASP A 246 -19.05 -12.62 -4.75
C ASP A 246 -17.70 -13.32 -4.87
N THR A 247 -16.70 -12.79 -4.15
CA THR A 247 -15.33 -13.30 -4.17
C THR A 247 -15.00 -14.20 -2.98
N GLY A 248 -15.99 -14.52 -2.12
CA GLY A 248 -15.77 -15.23 -0.85
C GLY A 248 -15.06 -14.40 0.23
N LEU A 249 -14.48 -13.26 -0.15
CA LEU A 249 -13.97 -12.20 0.74
C LEU A 249 -14.91 -10.97 0.79
N GLY A 250 -16.07 -11.08 0.14
CA GLY A 250 -17.06 -10.02 -0.01
C GLY A 250 -17.53 -9.86 -1.45
N THR A 251 -18.59 -9.06 -1.62
CA THR A 251 -19.16 -8.76 -2.92
C THR A 251 -18.46 -7.56 -3.55
N MET A 252 -17.79 -7.79 -4.69
CA MET A 252 -17.26 -6.71 -5.50
C MET A 252 -18.43 -6.02 -6.23
N PRO A 253 -18.60 -4.69 -6.15
CA PRO A 253 -19.68 -4.03 -6.86
C PRO A 253 -19.47 -4.14 -8.38
N ARG A 254 -20.53 -4.05 -9.18
CA ARG A 254 -20.38 -3.85 -10.63
C ARG A 254 -19.91 -2.41 -10.91
N LEU A 255 -19.23 -2.21 -12.02
CA LEU A 255 -18.84 -0.88 -12.49
C LEU A 255 -20.08 -0.13 -13.00
N GLU A 256 -20.20 1.17 -12.67
CA GLU A 256 -21.27 2.01 -13.23
C GLU A 256 -21.05 2.29 -14.73
N LYS A 257 -19.79 2.41 -15.15
CA LYS A 257 -19.34 2.60 -16.53
C LYS A 257 -18.04 1.82 -16.78
N PRO A 258 -17.68 1.50 -18.04
CA PRO A 258 -16.36 0.96 -18.33
C PRO A 258 -15.26 1.83 -17.73
N ARG A 259 -14.28 1.19 -17.10
CA ARG A 259 -13.12 1.86 -16.56
C ARG A 259 -11.96 1.69 -17.52
N VAL A 260 -11.26 2.79 -17.79
CA VAL A 260 -10.09 2.79 -18.67
C VAL A 260 -8.87 3.11 -17.84
N SER A 261 -7.89 2.22 -17.87
CA SER A 261 -6.54 2.48 -17.37
C SER A 261 -5.60 2.67 -18.54
N GLN A 262 -4.62 3.54 -18.35
CA GLN A 262 -3.54 3.79 -19.29
C GLN A 262 -2.21 3.39 -18.66
N ILE A 263 -1.37 2.70 -19.43
CA ILE A 263 0.02 2.45 -19.04
C ILE A 263 0.83 3.66 -19.48
N VAL A 264 1.42 4.36 -18.52
CA VAL A 264 2.11 5.64 -18.73
C VAL A 264 3.51 5.62 -18.14
N LYS A 265 4.29 6.66 -18.45
CA LYS A 265 5.54 6.95 -17.74
C LYS A 265 5.26 7.30 -16.28
N GLY A 266 5.84 6.52 -15.37
CA GLY A 266 5.51 6.57 -13.94
C GLY A 266 6.27 7.60 -13.11
N ASP A 267 7.39 8.14 -13.60
CA ASP A 267 8.31 8.97 -12.82
C ASP A 267 7.60 10.09 -12.05
N ASP A 268 6.78 10.88 -12.73
CA ASP A 268 6.10 12.03 -12.12
C ASP A 268 5.08 11.60 -11.05
N ILE A 269 4.38 10.49 -11.28
CA ILE A 269 3.39 9.92 -10.34
C ILE A 269 4.11 9.46 -9.07
N VAL A 270 5.17 8.67 -9.24
CA VAL A 270 5.93 8.09 -8.14
C VAL A 270 6.66 9.18 -7.35
N ASN A 271 7.30 10.12 -8.04
CA ASN A 271 8.00 11.25 -7.42
C ASN A 271 7.04 12.17 -6.66
N ALA A 272 5.87 12.48 -7.23
CA ALA A 272 4.86 13.30 -6.54
C ALA A 272 4.37 12.62 -5.25
N GLU A 273 4.16 11.30 -5.30
CA GLU A 273 3.70 10.55 -4.16
C GLU A 273 4.77 10.43 -3.08
N PHE A 274 6.03 10.12 -3.42
CA PHE A 274 7.12 10.12 -2.44
C PHE A 274 7.44 11.51 -1.89
N LYS A 275 7.28 12.57 -2.69
CA LYS A 275 7.34 13.94 -2.19
C LYS A 275 6.25 14.18 -1.14
N ARG A 276 5.01 13.77 -1.41
CA ARG A 276 3.90 13.85 -0.44
C ARG A 276 4.22 13.06 0.83
N LEU A 277 4.81 11.87 0.71
CA LEU A 277 5.25 11.06 1.86
C LEU A 277 6.36 11.75 2.65
N GLY A 278 7.32 12.37 1.97
CA GLY A 278 8.38 13.15 2.61
C GLY A 278 7.82 14.33 3.39
N GLU A 279 6.87 15.07 2.82
CA GLU A 279 6.19 16.18 3.48
C GLU A 279 5.35 15.73 4.69
N GLU A 280 4.63 14.62 4.55
CA GLU A 280 3.90 13.94 5.63
C GLU A 280 4.84 13.52 6.76
N ALA A 281 5.93 12.81 6.45
CA ALA A 281 6.89 12.31 7.41
C ALA A 281 7.64 13.44 8.12
N ALA A 282 7.96 14.53 7.42
CA ALA A 282 8.56 15.73 8.00
C ALA A 282 7.64 16.40 9.03
N SER A 283 6.33 16.20 8.94
CA SER A 283 5.38 16.69 9.95
C SER A 283 5.45 15.93 11.28
N TYR A 284 6.10 14.75 11.31
CA TYR A 284 6.21 13.89 12.49
C TYR A 284 7.41 14.20 13.37
N TYR A 285 8.37 15.00 12.89
CA TYR A 285 9.44 15.51 13.74
C TYR A 285 8.88 16.27 14.95
N SER A 286 9.61 16.23 16.06
CA SER A 286 9.26 16.97 17.28
C SER A 286 8.95 18.43 16.96
N SER A 287 7.91 18.97 17.61
CA SER A 287 7.48 20.35 17.41
C SER A 287 8.60 21.35 17.68
N ALA A 288 9.44 21.09 18.70
CA ALA A 288 10.61 21.90 19.02
C ALA A 288 11.65 21.92 17.88
N PHE A 289 11.91 20.77 17.23
CA PHE A 289 12.79 20.69 16.08
C PHE A 289 12.21 21.43 14.87
N ARG A 290 10.92 21.21 14.58
CA ARG A 290 10.22 21.90 13.48
C ARG A 290 10.21 23.41 13.67
N GLU A 291 9.99 23.90 14.89
CA GLU A 291 10.02 25.32 15.22
C GLU A 291 11.41 25.92 14.99
N ARG A 292 12.49 25.22 15.39
CA ARG A 292 13.87 25.65 15.11
C ARG A 292 14.18 25.77 13.62
N LEU A 293 13.59 24.92 12.79
CA LEU A 293 13.77 24.95 11.33
C LEU A 293 12.80 25.90 10.62
N GLY A 294 11.92 26.60 11.34
CA GLY A 294 10.88 27.45 10.74
C GLY A 294 9.86 26.65 9.91
N MET A 295 9.71 25.35 10.18
CA MET A 295 8.74 24.51 9.49
C MET A 295 7.32 24.87 9.97
N PRO A 296 6.29 24.76 9.10
CA PRO A 296 4.92 25.04 9.50
C PRO A 296 4.50 24.19 10.72
N LYS A 297 3.93 24.84 11.73
CA LYS A 297 3.13 24.14 12.76
C LYS A 297 2.04 23.40 12.00
N THR A 298 1.96 22.09 12.18
CA THR A 298 1.12 21.17 11.39
C THR A 298 -0.23 21.79 11.08
N GLY A 299 -0.40 22.35 9.89
CA GLY A 299 -1.70 22.36 9.25
C GLY A 299 -2.00 20.89 9.01
N ARG A 300 -3.19 20.43 9.37
CA ARG A 300 -3.71 19.17 8.82
C ARG A 300 -3.34 19.21 7.34
N VAL A 301 -2.39 18.38 6.90
CA VAL A 301 -2.37 17.99 5.49
C VAL A 301 -3.79 17.53 5.29
N ALA A 302 -4.55 18.28 4.49
CA ALA A 302 -5.94 17.96 4.27
C ALA A 302 -5.91 16.47 3.91
N VAL A 303 -6.45 15.64 4.80
CA VAL A 303 -6.75 14.25 4.51
C VAL A 303 -7.88 14.39 3.50
N GLY A 304 -7.47 14.68 2.25
CA GLY A 304 -8.30 14.90 1.11
C GLY A 304 -8.85 13.54 0.77
N SER A 305 -10.01 13.28 1.38
CA SER A 305 -10.94 12.17 1.17
C SER A 305 -10.38 10.76 1.41
N LYS A 306 -11.04 10.09 2.35
CA LYS A 306 -11.09 8.64 2.56
C LYS A 306 -11.19 7.84 1.23
N PRO A 307 -10.84 6.54 1.25
CA PRO A 307 -11.01 5.62 0.12
C PRO A 307 -12.42 5.66 -0.49
#